data_AF-A0A6G0YTX7-F1
#
_entry.id   AF-A0A6G0YTX7-F1
#
_cell.length_a   1.000
_cell.length_b   1.000
_cell.length_c   1.000
_cell.angle_alpha   90.00
_cell.angle_beta   90.00
_cell.angle_gamma   90.00
#
_symmetry.space_group_name_H-M   'P 1'
#
loop_
_entity.id
_entity.type
_entity.pdbx_description
1 polymer ?
#
loop_
_entity_poly.entity_id
_entity_poly.type
_entity_poly.pdbx_seq_one_letter_code
_entity_poly.pdbx_strand_id
1 'polypeptide(L)'
;MALNKSTSVKHFRGFACSFMMTYNATNEVALTCLREMNDNRKEIDIQIAEGTITKLDMMHQLKIEMQIVDLLLKKVDNKINEKKCCTLINNSIAIITKRIHDLWNTVYLFFNMEDEKEPEFLKMSKVLRIRCPNCYDCNATIQNIFNNIEINANEENAVFNFSSSDFIKILQTTGFVDKTLMIRKIFGNIIIQGRVILAPRKYGKSTNLTMLKYFLEIQVDSLGKPISKANSETPITDTSNYELFRNLKISSETRIMNQHFGKYPVLYAKFKSKDEINTYSEVIDEAKEIIHKSFALHSYLKKSTKLSNTQRAVSKFWCDGTSYKMAVFDDVIIGLRSLCKFLSKHYNKPCFVLIDDFDSLTITDSESDKNTSIEEYKSIFTFLKKFLLFLKNRKYVFQAFITGKSSHAIYGILPACIEIKQFFSCHEFTDYFGLTNNELEYLFGKPEFIDIQITVREVKAYYGAYNKFAVNEKRKNQIYCLWSILNVLKCKRLDNYWREFGTFFCNFSNIYIKALMEDLITGNDLDITLFDIPKLKANPIPPLNFETTENIYSKKSFGYFCFNMLDLGYLTCNKVPLMVRVSTTDETHFVANLIIPNEEVRHDIEKKLSLLT
;
A
#
# COMPACT_ATOMS: atom_id res chain seq x y z
N MET A 1 33.35 -53.14 -16.00
CA MET A 1 32.34 -53.76 -15.13
C MET A 1 32.43 -53.10 -13.76
N ALA A 2 31.74 -51.97 -13.56
CA ALA A 2 31.48 -51.38 -12.25
C ALA A 2 30.48 -50.22 -12.39
N LEU A 3 29.45 -50.29 -11.52
CA LEU A 3 28.73 -49.20 -10.85
C LEU A 3 27.95 -48.18 -11.68
N ASN A 4 26.61 -48.24 -11.55
CA ASN A 4 25.86 -47.05 -11.14
C ASN A 4 24.56 -47.40 -10.41
N LYS A 5 24.48 -46.95 -9.15
CA LYS A 5 23.25 -46.73 -8.39
C LYS A 5 22.70 -45.36 -8.78
N SER A 6 21.42 -45.27 -9.14
CA SER A 6 20.60 -44.10 -8.82
C SER A 6 19.13 -44.45 -8.87
N THR A 7 18.57 -44.74 -7.70
CA THR A 7 17.13 -44.85 -7.47
C THR A 7 16.55 -43.48 -7.10
N SER A 8 15.52 -43.11 -7.85
CA SER A 8 14.32 -42.34 -7.49
C SER A 8 14.43 -40.95 -6.86
N VAL A 9 13.97 -39.95 -7.62
CA VAL A 9 13.22 -38.80 -7.09
C VAL A 9 11.89 -38.74 -7.82
N LYS A 10 10.79 -38.87 -7.07
CA LYS A 10 9.41 -38.57 -7.50
C LYS A 10 9.16 -37.07 -7.35
N HIS A 11 8.19 -36.59 -8.14
CA HIS A 11 7.53 -35.27 -8.14
C HIS A 11 8.12 -34.19 -9.05
N PHE A 12 7.47 -33.99 -10.20
CA PHE A 12 7.01 -32.71 -10.77
C PHE A 12 6.18 -33.02 -12.05
N ARG A 13 5.05 -33.74 -11.88
CA ARG A 13 4.07 -33.94 -12.97
C ARG A 13 2.98 -32.88 -12.82
N GLY A 14 3.14 -31.76 -13.52
CA GLY A 14 2.13 -30.70 -13.57
C GLY A 14 2.39 -29.64 -14.65
N PHE A 15 3.66 -29.24 -14.84
CA PHE A 15 4.01 -28.18 -15.80
C PHE A 15 4.70 -28.65 -17.09
N ALA A 16 5.30 -29.85 -17.10
CA ALA A 16 5.98 -30.37 -18.28
C ALA A 16 5.03 -30.70 -19.46
N CYS A 17 3.74 -30.94 -19.18
CA CYS A 17 2.77 -31.36 -20.20
C CYS A 17 2.24 -30.19 -21.04
N SER A 18 2.26 -28.94 -20.55
CA SER A 18 1.77 -27.78 -21.29
C SER A 18 2.70 -27.34 -22.43
N PHE A 19 3.97 -27.77 -22.39
CA PHE A 19 4.97 -27.51 -23.44
C PHE A 19 5.47 -28.77 -24.16
N MET A 20 4.96 -29.95 -23.78
CA MET A 20 5.13 -31.20 -24.56
C MET A 20 4.20 -31.22 -25.80
N MET A 21 4.10 -30.09 -26.50
CA MET A 21 3.52 -30.03 -27.83
C MET A 21 4.57 -29.64 -28.86
N THR A 22 5.10 -30.69 -29.51
CA THR A 22 5.31 -30.77 -30.96
C THR A 22 6.12 -29.66 -31.63
N TYR A 23 7.13 -29.13 -30.94
CA TYR A 23 8.25 -28.46 -31.61
C TYR A 23 9.24 -29.52 -32.09
N ASN A 24 8.97 -30.14 -33.23
CA ASN A 24 10.04 -30.78 -34.02
C ASN A 24 10.78 -29.66 -34.77
N ALA A 25 11.41 -28.73 -34.04
CA ALA A 25 12.30 -27.76 -34.66
C ALA A 25 13.72 -28.03 -34.19
N THR A 26 14.57 -28.23 -35.16
CA THR A 26 16.03 -28.32 -35.15
C THR A 26 16.72 -27.05 -34.62
N ASN A 27 16.08 -26.22 -33.80
CA ASN A 27 16.58 -24.91 -33.41
C ASN A 27 16.68 -24.78 -31.88
N GLU A 28 17.78 -25.33 -31.37
CA GLU A 28 18.21 -25.37 -29.96
C GLU A 28 18.15 -23.99 -29.29
N VAL A 29 18.45 -22.91 -30.02
CA VAL A 29 18.54 -21.53 -29.52
C VAL A 29 17.22 -21.00 -28.92
N ALA A 30 16.07 -21.26 -29.55
CA ALA A 30 14.79 -20.73 -29.06
C ALA A 30 14.30 -21.45 -27.79
N LEU A 31 14.60 -22.76 -27.69
CA LEU A 31 14.34 -23.56 -26.50
C LEU A 31 15.26 -23.14 -25.35
N THR A 32 16.52 -22.82 -25.65
CA THR A 32 17.47 -22.27 -24.68
C THR A 32 17.01 -20.91 -24.15
N CYS A 33 16.63 -19.97 -25.02
CA CYS A 33 16.11 -18.67 -24.58
C CYS A 33 14.85 -18.80 -23.70
N LEU A 34 13.90 -19.68 -24.06
CA LEU A 34 12.70 -19.90 -23.24
C LEU A 34 13.00 -20.57 -21.89
N ARG A 35 14.03 -21.41 -21.81
CA ARG A 35 14.51 -21.99 -20.56
C ARG A 35 15.19 -20.94 -19.69
N GLU A 36 16.12 -20.18 -20.25
CA GLU A 36 16.78 -19.06 -19.58
C GLU A 36 15.76 -18.05 -19.03
N MET A 37 14.72 -17.71 -19.81
CA MET A 37 13.63 -16.86 -19.31
C MET A 37 12.89 -17.45 -18.11
N ASN A 38 12.62 -18.76 -18.11
CA ASN A 38 11.91 -19.41 -17.02
C ASN A 38 12.76 -19.44 -15.76
N ASP A 39 14.05 -19.67 -15.91
CA ASP A 39 14.98 -19.70 -14.79
C ASP A 39 15.20 -18.28 -14.25
N ASN A 40 15.39 -17.27 -15.11
CA ASN A 40 15.41 -15.86 -14.70
C ASN A 40 14.11 -15.44 -14.01
N ARG A 41 12.95 -15.93 -14.49
CA ARG A 41 11.67 -15.60 -13.86
C ARG A 41 11.51 -16.22 -12.48
N LYS A 42 11.97 -17.47 -12.30
CA LYS A 42 12.01 -18.10 -10.97
C LYS A 42 12.93 -17.33 -10.03
N GLU A 43 14.11 -16.95 -10.50
CA GLU A 43 15.06 -16.15 -9.73
C GLU A 43 14.43 -14.82 -9.32
N ILE A 44 13.72 -14.15 -10.22
CA ILE A 44 12.95 -12.94 -9.93
C ILE A 44 11.81 -13.19 -8.94
N ASP A 45 11.04 -14.27 -9.08
CA ASP A 45 9.98 -14.60 -8.13
C ASP A 45 10.55 -14.93 -6.74
N ILE A 46 11.76 -15.53 -6.65
CA ILE A 46 12.50 -15.73 -5.41
C ILE A 46 12.95 -14.39 -4.83
N GLN A 47 13.59 -13.53 -5.62
CA GLN A 47 13.99 -12.19 -5.19
C GLN A 47 12.79 -11.35 -4.73
N ILE A 48 11.65 -11.47 -5.43
CA ILE A 48 10.36 -10.89 -4.99
C ILE A 48 9.98 -11.42 -3.61
N ALA A 49 10.00 -12.74 -3.41
CA ALA A 49 9.65 -13.39 -2.13
C ALA A 49 10.57 -12.97 -0.97
N GLU A 50 11.86 -12.85 -1.26
CA GLU A 50 12.91 -12.41 -0.33
C GLU A 50 12.90 -10.90 -0.08
N GLY A 51 12.19 -10.13 -0.93
CA GLY A 51 12.16 -8.67 -0.87
C GLY A 51 13.45 -8.01 -1.36
N THR A 52 14.22 -8.68 -2.24
CA THR A 52 15.54 -8.24 -2.73
C THR A 52 15.52 -7.68 -4.16
N ILE A 53 14.33 -7.53 -4.75
CA ILE A 53 14.20 -7.17 -6.16
C ILE A 53 14.02 -5.67 -6.36
N THR A 54 14.78 -5.09 -7.29
CA THR A 54 14.62 -3.68 -7.64
C THR A 54 13.60 -3.48 -8.77
N LYS A 55 13.09 -2.25 -8.89
CA LYS A 55 12.25 -1.82 -10.01
C LYS A 55 12.94 -2.03 -11.36
N LEU A 56 14.26 -1.77 -11.39
CA LEU A 56 15.05 -1.87 -12.61
C LEU A 56 15.13 -3.32 -13.09
N ASP A 57 15.32 -4.27 -12.18
CA ASP A 57 15.39 -5.70 -12.49
C ASP A 57 14.08 -6.20 -13.09
N MET A 58 12.95 -5.81 -12.48
CA MET A 58 11.63 -6.16 -13.00
C MET A 58 11.33 -5.53 -14.37
N MET A 59 11.76 -4.28 -14.60
CA MET A 59 11.65 -3.62 -15.90
C MET A 59 12.54 -4.27 -16.97
N HIS A 60 13.75 -4.69 -16.59
CA HIS A 60 14.65 -5.42 -17.48
C HIS A 60 14.03 -6.76 -17.91
N GLN A 61 13.47 -7.52 -16.96
CA GLN A 61 12.79 -8.77 -17.27
C GLN A 61 11.57 -8.56 -18.16
N LEU A 62 10.77 -7.52 -17.90
CA LEU A 62 9.62 -7.20 -18.74
C LEU A 62 10.04 -6.93 -20.19
N LYS A 63 11.15 -6.23 -20.38
CA LYS A 63 11.74 -5.99 -21.70
C LYS A 63 12.17 -7.31 -22.38
N ILE A 64 12.79 -8.24 -21.66
CA ILE A 64 13.14 -9.57 -22.18
C ILE A 64 11.89 -10.34 -22.61
N GLU A 65 10.85 -10.36 -21.76
CA GLU A 65 9.58 -11.04 -22.07
C GLU A 65 8.92 -10.45 -23.34
N MET A 66 8.95 -9.12 -23.50
CA MET A 66 8.46 -8.44 -24.70
C MET A 66 9.29 -8.74 -25.96
N GLN A 67 10.62 -8.82 -25.87
CA GLN A 67 11.48 -9.15 -27.01
C GLN A 67 11.22 -10.58 -27.54
N ILE A 68 10.86 -11.51 -26.66
CA ILE A 68 10.59 -12.89 -27.06
C ILE A 68 9.20 -13.05 -27.65
N VAL A 69 8.23 -12.23 -27.22
CA VAL A 69 6.96 -12.07 -27.96
C VAL A 69 7.22 -11.64 -29.40
N ASP A 70 8.07 -10.63 -29.62
CA ASP A 70 8.42 -10.17 -30.96
C ASP A 70 9.08 -11.28 -31.80
N LEU A 71 10.01 -12.06 -31.22
CA LEU A 71 10.64 -13.20 -31.89
C LEU A 71 9.66 -14.34 -32.24
N LEU A 72 8.74 -14.66 -31.32
CA LEU A 72 7.73 -15.70 -31.53
C LEU A 72 6.73 -15.27 -32.60
N LEU A 73 6.29 -14.02 -32.59
CA LEU A 73 5.39 -13.46 -33.59
C LEU A 73 6.04 -13.43 -34.99
N LYS A 74 7.33 -13.07 -35.10
CA LYS A 74 8.09 -13.17 -36.36
C LYS A 74 8.22 -14.60 -36.88
N LYS A 75 8.32 -15.60 -36.01
CA LYS A 75 8.34 -17.02 -36.42
C LYS A 75 6.95 -17.55 -36.77
N VAL A 76 5.90 -17.02 -36.15
CA VAL A 76 4.50 -17.29 -36.52
C VAL A 76 4.23 -16.82 -37.94
N ASP A 77 4.72 -15.64 -38.34
CA ASP A 77 4.68 -15.18 -39.73
C ASP A 77 5.31 -16.19 -40.70
N ASN A 78 6.48 -16.73 -40.35
CA ASN A 78 7.15 -17.74 -41.18
C ASN A 78 6.37 -19.05 -41.30
N LYS A 79 5.68 -19.51 -40.24
CA LYS A 79 4.90 -20.77 -40.26
C LYS A 79 3.50 -20.63 -40.84
N ILE A 80 2.91 -19.43 -40.83
CA ILE A 80 1.67 -19.14 -41.56
C ILE A 80 1.88 -19.32 -43.07
N ASN A 81 3.07 -18.97 -43.57
CA ASN A 81 3.47 -19.24 -44.96
C ASN A 81 3.56 -20.75 -45.28
N GLU A 82 3.67 -21.62 -44.27
CA GLU A 82 3.76 -23.10 -44.40
C GLU A 82 2.42 -23.84 -44.21
N LYS A 83 1.29 -23.12 -44.07
CA LYS A 83 -0.09 -23.68 -43.94
C LYS A 83 -0.33 -24.64 -42.75
N LYS A 84 0.36 -24.51 -41.61
CA LYS A 84 0.13 -25.34 -40.40
C LYS A 84 -0.66 -24.57 -39.30
N CYS A 85 -1.64 -25.27 -38.70
CA CYS A 85 -2.72 -24.74 -37.84
C CYS A 85 -2.26 -24.05 -36.52
N CYS A 86 -2.99 -23.01 -36.10
CA CYS A 86 -2.63 -22.03 -35.06
C CYS A 86 -3.08 -22.32 -33.61
N THR A 87 -3.59 -23.51 -33.28
CA THR A 87 -4.02 -23.81 -31.89
C THR A 87 -2.86 -23.74 -30.90
N LEU A 88 -1.67 -24.22 -31.30
CA LEU A 88 -0.45 -24.13 -30.51
C LEU A 88 0.00 -22.68 -30.31
N ILE A 89 -0.20 -21.85 -31.34
CA ILE A 89 0.16 -20.43 -31.36
C ILE A 89 -0.76 -19.69 -30.39
N ASN A 90 -2.06 -19.95 -30.42
CA ASN A 90 -3.03 -19.35 -29.50
C ASN A 90 -2.74 -19.70 -28.04
N ASN A 91 -2.42 -20.96 -27.73
CA ASN A 91 -2.03 -21.36 -26.37
C ASN A 91 -0.73 -20.68 -25.92
N SER A 92 0.26 -20.60 -26.81
CA SER A 92 1.56 -19.97 -26.52
C SER A 92 1.40 -18.46 -26.25
N ILE A 93 0.63 -17.76 -27.10
CA ILE A 93 0.36 -16.33 -26.95
C ILE A 93 -0.46 -16.11 -25.66
N ALA A 94 -1.48 -16.92 -25.36
CA ALA A 94 -2.26 -16.80 -24.12
C ALA A 94 -1.39 -16.96 -22.86
N ILE A 95 -0.47 -17.93 -22.85
CA ILE A 95 0.49 -18.12 -21.75
C ILE A 95 1.39 -16.90 -21.58
N ILE A 96 1.96 -16.38 -22.69
CA ILE A 96 2.90 -15.25 -22.60
C ILE A 96 2.18 -13.96 -22.23
N THR A 97 0.96 -13.76 -22.72
CA THR A 97 0.07 -12.66 -22.34
C THR A 97 -0.17 -12.65 -20.84
N LYS A 98 -0.53 -13.82 -20.29
CA LYS A 98 -0.71 -13.97 -18.85
C LYS A 98 0.57 -13.61 -18.10
N ARG A 99 1.74 -14.04 -18.57
CA ARG A 99 3.03 -13.72 -17.93
C ARG A 99 3.38 -12.24 -17.94
N ILE A 100 3.23 -11.58 -19.08
CA ILE A 100 3.49 -10.14 -19.21
C ILE A 100 2.54 -9.35 -18.31
N HIS A 101 1.26 -9.70 -18.35
CA HIS A 101 0.25 -9.08 -17.49
C HIS A 101 0.56 -9.32 -16.01
N ASP A 102 0.92 -10.54 -15.63
CA ASP A 102 1.29 -10.87 -14.25
C ASP A 102 2.54 -10.09 -13.82
N LEU A 103 3.56 -9.97 -14.68
CA LEU A 103 4.77 -9.18 -14.38
C LEU A 103 4.45 -7.69 -14.25
N TRP A 104 3.66 -7.15 -15.18
CA TRP A 104 3.25 -5.75 -15.17
C TRP A 104 2.45 -5.41 -13.92
N ASN A 105 1.46 -6.23 -13.57
CA ASN A 105 0.72 -6.08 -12.33
C ASN A 105 1.65 -6.15 -11.13
N THR A 106 2.63 -7.06 -11.15
CA THR A 106 3.62 -7.19 -10.07
C THR A 106 4.43 -5.90 -9.90
N VAL A 107 4.93 -5.32 -11.00
CA VAL A 107 5.63 -4.02 -10.99
C VAL A 107 4.74 -2.94 -10.41
N TYR A 108 3.49 -2.87 -10.87
CA TYR A 108 2.51 -1.88 -10.44
C TYR A 108 2.14 -2.01 -8.95
N LEU A 109 2.10 -3.25 -8.46
CA LEU A 109 1.78 -3.56 -7.08
C LEU A 109 2.94 -3.22 -6.15
N PHE A 110 4.18 -3.49 -6.56
CA PHE A 110 5.37 -3.26 -5.74
C PHE A 110 5.85 -1.84 -5.76
N PHE A 111 6.05 -1.26 -6.94
CA PHE A 111 6.71 0.02 -7.07
C PHE A 111 5.71 1.16 -7.14
N ASN A 112 6.10 2.29 -6.55
CA ASN A 112 5.38 3.53 -6.76
C ASN A 112 5.52 3.94 -8.24
N MET A 113 4.38 4.14 -8.89
CA MET A 113 4.29 4.76 -10.22
C MET A 113 3.93 6.25 -10.12
N GLU A 114 3.98 6.84 -8.91
CA GLU A 114 3.83 8.28 -8.71
C GLU A 114 4.95 9.00 -9.50
N ASP A 115 4.56 9.89 -10.42
CA ASP A 115 5.42 10.76 -11.24
C ASP A 115 6.16 10.14 -12.45
N GLU A 116 5.84 8.91 -12.85
CA GLU A 116 6.37 8.36 -14.12
C GLU A 116 5.32 8.37 -15.22
N LYS A 117 5.71 8.82 -16.42
CA LYS A 117 4.95 8.52 -17.63
C LYS A 117 4.78 7.01 -17.69
N GLU A 118 3.57 6.53 -18.01
CA GLU A 118 3.42 5.14 -18.46
C GLU A 118 4.57 4.87 -19.44
N PRO A 119 5.39 3.83 -19.22
CA PRO A 119 6.47 3.54 -20.14
C PRO A 119 5.86 3.53 -21.52
N GLU A 120 6.47 4.28 -22.45
CA GLU A 120 6.12 4.20 -23.86
C GLU A 120 6.39 2.76 -24.29
N PHE A 121 5.42 1.89 -24.03
CA PHE A 121 5.38 0.57 -24.63
C PHE A 121 5.48 0.84 -26.12
N LEU A 122 6.48 0.23 -26.74
CA LEU A 122 6.64 0.23 -28.19
C LEU A 122 5.25 0.18 -28.81
N LYS A 123 4.87 1.20 -29.60
CA LYS A 123 3.65 1.18 -30.40
C LYS A 123 3.71 -0.05 -31.31
N MET A 124 3.23 -1.18 -30.79
CA MET A 124 3.25 -2.50 -31.42
C MET A 124 2.35 -2.53 -32.66
N SER A 125 1.53 -1.50 -32.85
CA SER A 125 0.71 -1.27 -34.04
C SER A 125 1.50 -1.26 -35.36
N LYS A 126 2.82 -1.08 -35.34
CA LYS A 126 3.66 -1.16 -36.56
C LYS A 126 4.17 -2.55 -36.91
N VAL A 127 4.10 -3.54 -36.02
CA VAL A 127 4.86 -4.79 -36.22
C VAL A 127 4.05 -5.88 -36.95
N LEU A 128 2.71 -5.93 -36.85
CA LEU A 128 2.00 -7.15 -37.26
C LEU A 128 0.66 -6.89 -37.97
N ARG A 129 0.70 -6.88 -39.29
CA ARG A 129 -0.47 -7.21 -40.14
C ARG A 129 -0.44 -8.69 -40.51
N ILE A 130 -0.45 -9.56 -39.50
CA ILE A 130 -0.57 -11.00 -39.77
C ILE A 130 -2.04 -11.28 -40.10
N ARG A 131 -2.32 -11.63 -41.35
CA ARG A 131 -3.61 -12.23 -41.74
C ARG A 131 -3.34 -13.70 -42.02
N CYS A 132 -3.84 -14.61 -41.19
CA CYS A 132 -3.87 -16.02 -41.55
C CYS A 132 -5.01 -16.25 -42.56
N PRO A 133 -4.73 -16.67 -43.82
CA PRO A 133 -5.77 -16.87 -44.82
C PRO A 133 -6.61 -18.15 -44.57
N ASN A 134 -6.18 -19.03 -43.66
CA ASN A 134 -6.78 -20.35 -43.44
C ASN A 134 -7.52 -20.52 -42.10
N CYS A 135 -7.52 -19.54 -41.19
CA CYS A 135 -8.34 -19.59 -39.97
C CYS A 135 -8.85 -18.19 -39.60
N TYR A 136 -10.15 -17.98 -39.78
CA TYR A 136 -10.83 -16.73 -39.42
C TYR A 136 -10.76 -16.46 -37.90
N ASP A 137 -10.80 -17.52 -37.08
CA ASP A 137 -10.74 -17.45 -35.62
C ASP A 137 -9.39 -16.98 -35.06
N CYS A 138 -8.27 -17.19 -35.78
CA CYS A 138 -6.95 -16.85 -35.28
C CYS A 138 -6.68 -15.35 -35.33
N ASN A 139 -7.15 -14.68 -36.39
CA ASN A 139 -7.08 -13.22 -36.47
C ASN A 139 -7.93 -12.58 -35.37
N ALA A 140 -9.13 -13.14 -35.10
CA ALA A 140 -9.97 -12.68 -34.00
C ALA A 140 -9.33 -12.95 -32.64
N THR A 141 -8.66 -14.09 -32.45
CA THR A 141 -7.97 -14.47 -31.20
C THR A 141 -6.74 -13.59 -30.95
N ILE A 142 -5.89 -13.37 -31.97
CA ILE A 142 -4.73 -12.48 -31.87
C ILE A 142 -5.21 -11.05 -31.60
N GLN A 143 -6.22 -10.55 -32.31
CA GLN A 143 -6.80 -9.23 -32.04
C GLN A 143 -7.40 -9.14 -30.63
N ASN A 144 -8.11 -10.15 -30.15
CA ASN A 144 -8.57 -10.20 -28.75
C ASN A 144 -7.41 -10.18 -27.76
N ILE A 145 -6.33 -10.90 -28.05
CA ILE A 145 -5.14 -10.91 -27.19
C ILE A 145 -4.45 -9.54 -27.20
N PHE A 146 -4.32 -8.89 -28.35
CA PHE A 146 -3.84 -7.51 -28.44
C PHE A 146 -4.75 -6.55 -27.67
N ASN A 147 -6.07 -6.66 -27.79
CA ASN A 147 -7.03 -5.89 -27.01
C ASN A 147 -6.96 -6.18 -25.50
N ASN A 148 -6.45 -7.35 -25.10
CA ASN A 148 -6.21 -7.72 -23.70
C ASN A 148 -4.80 -7.31 -23.19
N ILE A 149 -3.80 -7.15 -24.08
CA ILE A 149 -2.42 -6.73 -23.77
C ILE A 149 -2.28 -5.21 -23.82
N GLU A 150 -2.91 -4.54 -24.77
CA GLU A 150 -3.14 -3.10 -24.68
C GLU A 150 -3.96 -2.90 -23.41
N ILE A 151 -3.28 -2.45 -22.34
CA ILE A 151 -3.87 -2.02 -21.07
C ILE A 151 -5.14 -1.26 -21.42
N ASN A 152 -6.32 -1.87 -21.23
CA ASN A 152 -7.63 -1.41 -21.72
C ASN A 152 -7.63 0.07 -22.13
N ALA A 153 -7.20 0.34 -23.37
CA ALA A 153 -7.19 1.66 -23.98
C ALA A 153 -8.33 1.77 -25.00
N ASN A 154 -9.35 0.93 -24.82
CA ASN A 154 -10.69 1.28 -25.29
C ASN A 154 -11.06 2.60 -24.64
N GLU A 155 -11.91 3.40 -25.29
CA GLU A 155 -12.59 4.52 -24.65
C GLU A 155 -13.44 3.96 -23.49
N GLU A 156 -12.79 3.69 -22.35
CA GLU A 156 -13.46 3.25 -21.14
C GLU A 156 -14.23 4.46 -20.63
N ASN A 157 -15.56 4.34 -20.58
CA ASN A 157 -16.39 5.28 -19.83
C ASN A 157 -15.94 5.36 -18.36
N ALA A 158 -15.30 4.30 -17.86
CA ALA A 158 -14.71 4.24 -16.54
C ALA A 158 -13.30 4.87 -16.51
N VAL A 159 -13.11 5.84 -15.61
CA VAL A 159 -11.81 6.50 -15.39
C VAL A 159 -11.25 6.02 -14.06
N PHE A 160 -10.05 5.42 -14.08
CA PHE A 160 -9.31 5.02 -12.87
C PHE A 160 -7.98 5.76 -12.77
N ASN A 161 -7.55 6.05 -11.54
CA ASN A 161 -6.23 6.60 -11.27
C ASN A 161 -5.60 5.89 -10.07
N PHE A 162 -4.99 4.73 -10.34
CA PHE A 162 -4.34 3.93 -9.30
C PHE A 162 -2.95 4.44 -8.91
N SER A 163 -2.36 5.34 -9.71
CA SER A 163 -1.01 5.86 -9.48
C SER A 163 -1.02 7.07 -8.56
N SER A 164 -2.19 7.63 -8.24
CA SER A 164 -2.30 8.77 -7.36
C SER A 164 -3.05 8.44 -6.08
N SER A 165 -2.58 9.04 -4.99
CA SER A 165 -3.27 9.08 -3.71
C SER A 165 -3.93 10.45 -3.44
N ASP A 166 -3.82 11.40 -4.36
CA ASP A 166 -4.37 12.75 -4.20
C ASP A 166 -5.89 12.77 -4.34
N PHE A 167 -6.58 13.33 -3.35
CA PHE A 167 -8.05 13.35 -3.32
C PHE A 167 -8.69 14.05 -4.54
N ILE A 168 -8.11 15.12 -5.08
CA ILE A 168 -8.70 15.82 -6.24
C ILE A 168 -8.65 14.92 -7.46
N LYS A 169 -7.52 14.24 -7.69
CA LYS A 169 -7.37 13.28 -8.79
C LYS A 169 -8.30 12.08 -8.62
N ILE A 170 -8.44 11.56 -7.40
CA ILE A 170 -9.33 10.42 -7.11
C ILE A 170 -10.81 10.79 -7.23
N LEU A 171 -11.20 12.01 -6.85
CA LEU A 171 -12.58 12.51 -6.98
C LEU A 171 -13.07 12.50 -8.44
N GLN A 172 -12.16 12.60 -9.41
CA GLN A 172 -12.44 12.57 -10.84
C GLN A 172 -12.57 11.15 -11.42
N THR A 173 -12.37 10.11 -10.61
CA THR A 173 -12.44 8.71 -11.05
C THR A 173 -13.84 8.12 -10.89
N THR A 174 -14.22 7.19 -11.77
CA THR A 174 -15.49 6.47 -11.66
C THR A 174 -15.48 5.49 -10.48
N GLY A 175 -14.30 5.06 -10.03
CA GLY A 175 -14.10 4.28 -8.81
C GLY A 175 -14.27 5.06 -7.50
N PHE A 176 -14.54 6.37 -7.54
CA PHE A 176 -14.68 7.18 -6.32
C PHE A 176 -15.86 6.71 -5.46
N VAL A 177 -15.58 6.51 -4.16
CA VAL A 177 -16.55 6.25 -3.10
C VAL A 177 -16.44 7.36 -2.06
N ASP A 178 -17.55 8.05 -1.81
CA ASP A 178 -17.57 9.18 -0.89
C ASP A 178 -17.42 8.75 0.57
N LYS A 179 -16.21 8.97 1.10
CA LYS A 179 -15.79 8.78 2.50
C LYS A 179 -15.76 10.06 3.34
N THR A 180 -16.29 11.18 2.83
CA THR A 180 -16.13 12.50 3.48
C THR A 180 -16.75 12.59 4.88
N LEU A 181 -17.72 11.74 5.21
CA LEU A 181 -18.25 11.65 6.59
C LEU A 181 -17.22 11.20 7.63
N MET A 182 -16.04 10.73 7.21
CA MET A 182 -14.89 10.51 8.10
C MET A 182 -14.54 11.79 8.87
N ILE A 183 -14.64 12.94 8.21
CA ILE A 183 -14.30 14.25 8.78
C ILE A 183 -15.16 14.54 10.02
N ARG A 184 -16.46 14.20 9.99
CA ARG A 184 -17.34 14.33 11.16
C ARG A 184 -16.84 13.51 12.34
N LYS A 185 -16.31 12.31 12.11
CA LYS A 185 -15.81 11.42 13.18
C LYS A 185 -14.57 11.99 13.87
N ILE A 186 -13.72 12.70 13.13
CA ILE A 186 -12.52 13.37 13.68
C ILE A 186 -12.90 14.38 14.77
N PHE A 187 -13.96 15.14 14.53
CA PHE A 187 -14.46 16.18 15.43
C PHE A 187 -15.46 15.67 16.48
N GLY A 188 -15.84 14.39 16.44
CA GLY A 188 -16.80 13.80 17.39
C GLY A 188 -16.28 13.69 18.82
N ASN A 189 -14.96 13.66 19.03
CA ASN A 189 -14.34 13.66 20.36
C ASN A 189 -13.09 14.55 20.37
N ILE A 190 -13.29 15.77 20.88
CA ILE A 190 -12.30 16.85 20.95
C ILE A 190 -11.27 16.72 22.09
N ILE A 191 -11.49 15.79 23.04
CA ILE A 191 -10.56 15.57 24.17
C ILE A 191 -9.24 14.96 23.65
N ILE A 192 -9.36 14.07 22.67
CA ILE A 192 -8.25 13.35 22.05
C ILE A 192 -7.44 14.29 21.15
N GLN A 193 -6.18 14.51 21.53
CA GLN A 193 -5.27 15.43 20.86
C GLN A 193 -4.78 14.90 19.50
N GLY A 194 -4.81 13.60 19.29
CA GLY A 194 -4.61 13.07 17.96
C GLY A 194 -4.87 11.58 17.87
N ARG A 195 -4.92 11.09 16.64
CA ARG A 195 -5.16 9.69 16.33
C ARG A 195 -4.22 9.21 15.26
N VAL A 196 -3.86 7.94 15.32
CA VAL A 196 -3.21 7.23 14.23
C VAL A 196 -4.15 6.17 13.73
N ILE A 197 -4.40 6.14 12.43
CA ILE A 197 -5.16 5.08 11.80
C ILE A 197 -4.20 4.12 11.10
N LEU A 198 -4.28 2.86 11.49
CA LEU A 198 -3.54 1.78 10.88
C LEU A 198 -4.46 1.00 9.95
N ALA A 199 -4.01 0.79 8.73
CA ALA A 199 -4.67 -0.07 7.77
C ALA A 199 -3.62 -0.63 6.80
N PRO A 200 -3.89 -1.76 6.14
CA PRO A 200 -2.96 -2.32 5.17
C PRO A 200 -2.72 -1.38 3.97
N ARG A 201 -1.76 -1.75 3.12
CA ARG A 201 -1.46 -1.01 1.89
C ARG A 201 -2.70 -0.87 1.02
N LYS A 202 -2.88 0.30 0.38
CA LYS A 202 -3.95 0.60 -0.59
C LYS A 202 -5.40 0.57 -0.05
N TYR A 203 -5.61 0.74 1.25
CA TYR A 203 -6.94 0.93 1.89
C TYR A 203 -7.48 2.37 1.87
N GLY A 204 -6.88 3.27 1.07
CA GLY A 204 -7.32 4.67 0.96
C GLY A 204 -6.78 5.63 2.02
N LYS A 205 -5.73 5.24 2.78
CA LYS A 205 -5.14 6.05 3.85
C LYS A 205 -4.72 7.46 3.40
N SER A 206 -3.84 7.53 2.41
CA SER A 206 -3.31 8.79 1.87
C SER A 206 -4.39 9.63 1.18
N THR A 207 -5.34 9.01 0.49
CA THR A 207 -6.50 9.71 -0.11
C THR A 207 -7.39 10.34 0.96
N ASN A 208 -7.67 9.63 2.04
CA ASN A 208 -8.43 10.18 3.17
C ASN A 208 -7.67 11.31 3.87
N LEU A 209 -6.34 11.23 3.96
CA LEU A 209 -5.51 12.26 4.56
C LEU A 209 -5.42 13.53 3.70
N THR A 210 -5.27 13.39 2.38
CA THR A 210 -5.31 14.53 1.44
C THR A 210 -6.71 15.15 1.35
N MET A 211 -7.77 14.36 1.39
CA MET A 211 -9.15 14.85 1.55
C MET A 211 -9.28 15.72 2.81
N LEU A 212 -8.77 15.26 3.95
CA LEU A 212 -8.79 16.02 5.20
C LEU A 212 -7.97 17.30 5.11
N LYS A 213 -6.81 17.26 4.44
CA LYS A 213 -6.00 18.45 4.16
C LYS A 213 -6.82 19.50 3.40
N TYR A 214 -7.40 19.13 2.25
CA TYR A 214 -8.20 20.05 1.43
C TYR A 214 -9.42 20.60 2.18
N PHE A 215 -10.04 19.78 3.04
CA PHE A 215 -11.18 20.22 3.87
C PHE A 215 -10.78 21.28 4.90
N LEU A 216 -9.62 21.13 5.55
CA LEU A 216 -9.24 21.95 6.71
C LEU A 216 -8.42 23.19 6.36
N GLU A 217 -7.61 23.11 5.30
CA GLU A 217 -6.58 24.10 5.04
C GLU A 217 -7.15 25.47 4.67
N ILE A 218 -6.57 26.51 5.28
CA ILE A 218 -6.80 27.88 4.83
C ILE A 218 -6.15 28.04 3.45
N GLN A 219 -6.96 28.26 2.42
CA GLN A 219 -6.45 28.62 1.09
C GLN A 219 -5.92 30.05 1.10
N VAL A 220 -4.73 30.25 0.53
CA VAL A 220 -3.97 31.51 0.63
C VAL A 220 -3.36 31.95 -0.69
N ASP A 221 -3.09 33.25 -0.79
CA ASP A 221 -2.32 33.82 -1.89
C ASP A 221 -0.80 33.58 -1.72
N SER A 222 -0.01 34.12 -2.64
CA SER A 222 1.46 34.00 -2.62
C SER A 222 2.15 34.67 -1.42
N LEU A 223 1.42 35.49 -0.65
CA LEU A 223 1.88 36.14 0.58
C LEU A 223 1.37 35.44 1.85
N GLY A 224 0.57 34.36 1.70
CA GLY A 224 0.00 33.62 2.82
C GLY A 224 -1.29 34.23 3.37
N LYS A 225 -1.86 35.25 2.71
CA LYS A 225 -3.12 35.87 3.14
C LYS A 225 -4.29 34.98 2.70
N PRO A 226 -5.29 34.71 3.57
CA PRO A 226 -6.48 33.96 3.20
C PRO A 226 -7.18 34.58 1.99
N ILE A 227 -7.54 33.76 0.99
CA ILE A 227 -8.24 34.23 -0.21
C ILE A 227 -9.75 34.39 -0.01
N SER A 228 -10.32 33.64 0.94
CA SER A 228 -11.74 33.73 1.27
C SER A 228 -12.06 35.09 1.91
N LYS A 229 -13.21 35.66 1.54
CA LYS A 229 -13.75 36.89 2.14
C LYS A 229 -14.48 36.62 3.46
N ALA A 230 -14.75 35.35 3.76
CA ALA A 230 -15.41 34.96 5.00
C ALA A 230 -14.54 35.28 6.22
N ASN A 231 -15.18 35.73 7.29
CA ASN A 231 -14.54 35.94 8.59
C ASN A 231 -14.72 34.70 9.50
N SER A 232 -14.37 34.82 10.78
CA SER A 232 -14.51 33.71 11.75
C SER A 232 -15.94 33.21 11.93
N GLU A 233 -16.93 34.09 11.75
CA GLU A 233 -18.34 33.85 12.04
C GLU A 233 -19.13 33.38 10.81
N THR A 234 -18.67 33.73 9.60
CA THR A 234 -19.32 33.32 8.35
C THR A 234 -18.76 32.01 7.79
N PRO A 235 -19.58 31.17 7.12
CA PRO A 235 -19.10 29.99 6.40
C PRO A 235 -18.21 30.35 5.20
N ILE A 236 -17.18 29.54 4.95
CA ILE A 236 -16.36 29.65 3.74
C ILE A 236 -17.08 28.93 2.60
N THR A 237 -17.38 29.65 1.52
CA THR A 237 -18.08 29.13 0.33
C THR A 237 -17.47 29.59 -1.00
N ASP A 238 -16.43 30.43 -0.94
CA ASP A 238 -15.82 31.16 -2.06
C ASP A 238 -14.39 30.67 -2.38
N THR A 239 -14.09 29.41 -2.10
CA THR A 239 -12.77 28.79 -2.31
C THR A 239 -12.86 27.63 -3.29
N SER A 240 -11.77 27.33 -4.00
CA SER A 240 -11.76 26.17 -4.90
C SER A 240 -11.90 24.85 -4.14
N ASN A 241 -11.41 24.77 -2.89
CA ASN A 241 -11.65 23.60 -2.06
C ASN A 241 -13.15 23.43 -1.76
N TYR A 242 -13.94 24.49 -1.58
CA TYR A 242 -15.39 24.36 -1.30
C TYR A 242 -16.13 23.63 -2.42
N GLU A 243 -15.77 23.92 -3.67
CA GLU A 243 -16.32 23.28 -4.86
C GLU A 243 -16.09 21.75 -4.88
N LEU A 244 -15.00 21.27 -4.27
CA LEU A 244 -14.71 19.83 -4.14
C LEU A 244 -15.70 19.13 -3.20
N PHE A 245 -16.25 19.82 -2.19
CA PHE A 245 -17.05 19.21 -1.13
C PHE A 245 -18.54 19.50 -1.21
N ARG A 246 -18.98 20.54 -1.95
CA ARG A 246 -20.38 20.99 -1.96
C ARG A 246 -21.42 19.92 -2.35
N ASN A 247 -20.99 18.91 -3.12
CA ASN A 247 -21.85 17.81 -3.59
C ASN A 247 -21.53 16.47 -2.89
N LEU A 248 -20.64 16.47 -1.89
CA LEU A 248 -20.26 15.28 -1.13
C LEU A 248 -21.09 15.20 0.17
N LYS A 249 -21.18 14.01 0.76
CA LYS A 249 -21.96 13.71 1.97
C LYS A 249 -21.64 14.65 3.14
N ILE A 250 -20.39 15.11 3.27
CA ILE A 250 -20.01 16.06 4.33
C ILE A 250 -20.70 17.42 4.21
N SER A 251 -21.16 17.82 3.02
CA SER A 251 -21.86 19.10 2.81
C SER A 251 -23.15 19.19 3.64
N SER A 252 -23.82 18.07 3.92
CA SER A 252 -25.01 18.03 4.77
C SER A 252 -24.69 18.21 6.25
N GLU A 253 -23.44 18.04 6.67
CA GLU A 253 -22.97 18.27 8.04
C GLU A 253 -22.67 19.77 8.25
N THR A 254 -23.72 20.60 8.16
CA THR A 254 -23.63 22.07 8.18
C THR A 254 -22.82 22.62 9.36
N ARG A 255 -22.97 22.02 10.55
CA ARG A 255 -22.18 22.39 11.73
C ARG A 255 -20.68 22.17 11.51
N ILE A 256 -20.30 21.02 10.95
CA ILE A 256 -18.89 20.68 10.69
C ILE A 256 -18.33 21.58 9.59
N MET A 257 -19.09 21.79 8.50
CA MET A 257 -18.74 22.73 7.43
C MET A 257 -18.49 24.13 7.99
N ASN A 258 -19.43 24.67 8.77
CA ASN A 258 -19.34 26.04 9.28
C ASN A 258 -18.21 26.22 10.31
N GLN A 259 -17.94 25.22 11.15
CA GLN A 259 -16.96 25.33 12.22
C GLN A 259 -15.52 25.04 11.77
N HIS A 260 -15.33 24.15 10.80
CA HIS A 260 -14.00 23.58 10.52
C HIS A 260 -13.51 23.74 9.08
N PHE A 261 -14.41 23.89 8.09
CA PHE A 261 -14.01 23.95 6.69
C PHE A 261 -13.10 25.16 6.42
N GLY A 262 -11.91 24.91 5.86
CA GLY A 262 -10.94 25.94 5.47
C GLY A 262 -10.45 26.85 6.61
N LYS A 263 -10.57 26.42 7.88
CA LYS A 263 -10.36 27.28 9.06
C LYS A 263 -9.04 27.05 9.81
N TYR A 264 -8.21 26.12 9.36
CA TYR A 264 -6.97 25.73 10.05
C TYR A 264 -5.70 25.95 9.21
N PRO A 265 -4.60 26.43 9.83
CA PRO A 265 -3.29 26.14 9.28
C PRO A 265 -3.05 24.63 9.36
N VAL A 266 -2.65 24.02 8.25
CA VAL A 266 -2.38 22.58 8.17
C VAL A 266 -0.88 22.38 7.98
N LEU A 267 -0.26 21.58 8.85
CA LEU A 267 1.07 21.02 8.61
C LEU A 267 0.86 19.63 8.01
N TYR A 268 1.29 19.43 6.77
CA TYR A 268 1.24 18.14 6.09
C TYR A 268 2.65 17.60 5.87
N ALA A 269 2.94 16.39 6.34
CA ALA A 269 4.21 15.70 6.17
C ALA A 269 3.99 14.26 5.68
N LYS A 270 4.60 13.87 4.55
CA LYS A 270 4.55 12.50 4.01
C LYS A 270 5.88 11.83 4.29
N PHE A 271 5.87 10.74 5.06
CA PHE A 271 7.09 10.07 5.55
C PHE A 271 7.59 8.98 4.61
N LYS A 272 6.78 8.59 3.62
CA LYS A 272 7.16 7.60 2.62
C LYS A 272 8.39 8.06 1.81
N SER A 273 9.48 7.30 1.89
CA SER A 273 10.68 7.53 1.07
C SER A 273 10.51 6.97 -0.35
N LYS A 274 11.34 7.45 -1.27
CA LYS A 274 11.46 6.92 -2.64
C LYS A 274 12.35 5.69 -2.69
N ASP A 275 13.33 5.63 -1.80
CA ASP A 275 14.36 4.61 -1.74
C ASP A 275 14.20 3.81 -0.45
N GLU A 276 14.80 2.61 -0.42
CA GLU A 276 14.86 1.81 0.79
C GLU A 276 15.80 2.48 1.81
N ILE A 277 15.39 2.48 3.07
CA ILE A 277 16.14 3.08 4.17
C ILE A 277 16.69 1.95 5.03
N ASN A 278 18.01 1.86 5.11
CA ASN A 278 18.73 0.79 5.78
C ASN A 278 19.56 1.28 6.97
N THR A 279 19.91 2.57 7.03
CA THR A 279 20.76 3.12 8.10
C THR A 279 20.11 4.26 8.88
N TYR A 280 20.61 4.49 10.11
CA TYR A 280 20.19 5.65 10.89
C TYR A 280 20.51 6.98 10.19
N SER A 281 21.62 7.06 9.46
CA SER A 281 21.99 8.28 8.71
C SER A 281 20.98 8.59 7.60
N GLU A 282 20.55 7.57 6.86
CA GLU A 282 19.53 7.71 5.81
C GLU A 282 18.18 8.16 6.39
N VAL A 283 17.79 7.68 7.58
CA VAL A 283 16.59 8.19 8.27
C VAL A 283 16.70 9.69 8.55
N ILE A 284 17.88 10.18 8.94
CA ILE A 284 18.09 11.62 9.18
C ILE A 284 18.02 12.41 7.87
N ASP A 285 18.58 11.89 6.79
CA ASP A 285 18.52 12.55 5.48
C ASP A 285 17.09 12.57 4.92
N GLU A 286 16.32 11.48 5.06
CA GLU A 286 14.90 11.48 4.70
C GLU A 286 14.10 12.44 5.59
N ALA A 287 14.42 12.55 6.88
CA ALA A 287 13.80 13.55 7.74
C ALA A 287 14.07 14.98 7.26
N LYS A 288 15.26 15.29 6.73
CA LYS A 288 15.55 16.59 6.09
C LYS A 288 14.66 16.82 4.87
N GLU A 289 14.49 15.81 4.02
CA GLU A 289 13.59 15.86 2.85
C GLU A 289 12.13 16.10 3.25
N ILE A 290 11.65 15.39 4.28
CA ILE A 290 10.30 15.55 4.82
C ILE A 290 10.08 16.98 5.32
N ILE A 291 11.03 17.54 6.07
CA ILE A 291 10.94 18.92 6.57
C ILE A 291 10.96 19.90 5.40
N HIS A 292 11.88 19.74 4.44
CA HIS A 292 11.96 20.58 3.25
C HIS A 292 10.63 20.61 2.49
N LYS A 293 10.09 19.43 2.12
CA LYS A 293 8.81 19.30 1.41
C LYS A 293 7.66 19.93 2.20
N SER A 294 7.65 19.76 3.52
CA SER A 294 6.63 20.36 4.39
C SER A 294 6.72 21.90 4.41
N PHE A 295 7.94 22.47 4.47
CA PHE A 295 8.15 23.92 4.41
C PHE A 295 7.83 24.50 3.02
N ALA A 296 8.13 23.76 1.95
CA ALA A 296 7.87 24.19 0.57
C ALA A 296 6.39 24.49 0.32
N LEU A 297 5.47 23.73 0.93
CA LEU A 297 4.02 23.99 0.91
C LEU A 297 3.64 25.35 1.51
N HIS A 298 4.51 25.93 2.33
CA HIS A 298 4.29 27.20 3.03
C HIS A 298 5.40 28.21 2.72
N SER A 299 5.88 28.23 1.48
CA SER A 299 7.01 29.07 1.04
C SER A 299 6.79 30.58 1.28
N TYR A 300 5.54 31.03 1.40
CA TYR A 300 5.17 32.40 1.78
C TYR A 300 5.68 32.81 3.18
N LEU A 301 5.96 31.85 4.08
CA LEU A 301 6.52 32.13 5.40
C LEU A 301 7.89 32.83 5.32
N LYS A 302 8.65 32.64 4.23
CA LYS A 302 9.90 33.36 3.94
C LYS A 302 9.75 34.89 3.95
N LYS A 303 8.54 35.39 3.66
CA LYS A 303 8.20 36.81 3.55
C LYS A 303 7.16 37.25 4.59
N SER A 304 6.76 36.37 5.50
CA SER A 304 5.74 36.67 6.51
C SER A 304 6.16 37.84 7.41
N THR A 305 5.35 38.89 7.45
CA THR A 305 5.54 40.06 8.33
C THR A 305 5.29 39.73 9.80
N LYS A 306 4.54 38.65 10.08
CA LYS A 306 4.24 38.18 11.45
C LYS A 306 5.38 37.37 12.07
N LEU A 307 6.37 36.95 11.28
CA LEU A 307 7.55 36.23 11.77
C LEU A 307 8.70 37.19 12.06
N SER A 308 9.62 36.81 12.94
CA SER A 308 10.88 37.56 13.13
C SER A 308 11.85 37.34 11.97
N ASN A 309 12.90 38.16 11.88
CA ASN A 309 13.99 37.94 10.91
C ASN A 309 14.59 36.53 11.00
N THR A 310 14.82 36.05 12.23
CA THR A 310 15.35 34.71 12.49
C THR A 310 14.41 33.59 12.02
N GLN A 311 13.11 33.71 12.29
CA GLN A 311 12.10 32.74 11.86
C GLN A 311 11.95 32.70 10.33
N ARG A 312 12.03 33.87 9.68
CA ARG A 312 12.06 33.94 8.21
C ARG A 312 13.32 33.31 7.64
N ALA A 313 14.48 33.48 8.27
CA ALA A 313 15.73 32.85 7.85
C ALA A 313 15.64 31.32 7.91
N VAL A 314 15.08 30.76 9.00
CA VAL A 314 14.81 29.31 9.11
C VAL A 314 13.86 28.84 7.99
N SER A 315 12.80 29.61 7.71
CA SER A 315 11.88 29.27 6.62
C SER A 315 12.56 29.31 5.25
N LYS A 316 13.49 30.25 5.02
CA LYS A 316 14.30 30.31 3.80
C LYS A 316 15.23 29.11 3.68
N PHE A 317 15.92 28.76 4.75
CA PHE A 317 16.81 27.61 4.82
C PHE A 317 16.12 26.31 4.42
N TRP A 318 14.95 26.01 5.01
CA TRP A 318 14.21 24.79 4.69
C TRP A 318 13.50 24.82 3.34
N CYS A 319 13.23 25.99 2.76
CA CYS A 319 12.62 26.10 1.43
C CYS A 319 13.65 26.17 0.28
N ASP A 320 14.94 26.32 0.60
CA ASP A 320 16.00 26.37 -0.39
C ASP A 320 16.25 24.97 -0.98
N GLY A 321 16.66 24.88 -2.25
CA GLY A 321 16.76 23.60 -2.96
C GLY A 321 17.98 22.74 -2.57
N THR A 322 18.97 23.30 -1.87
CA THR A 322 20.19 22.56 -1.49
C THR A 322 20.62 22.79 -0.05
N SER A 323 20.32 23.96 0.53
CA SER A 323 20.79 24.32 1.88
C SER A 323 20.28 23.37 2.96
N TYR A 324 19.04 22.87 2.86
CA TYR A 324 18.45 21.96 3.85
C TYR A 324 19.23 20.64 4.00
N LYS A 325 19.98 20.21 2.97
CA LYS A 325 20.82 19.01 3.04
C LYS A 325 21.97 19.15 4.04
N MET A 326 22.42 20.39 4.27
CA MET A 326 23.45 20.75 5.23
C MET A 326 22.91 20.93 6.66
N ALA A 327 21.62 20.68 6.91
CA ALA A 327 21.04 20.81 8.24
C ALA A 327 21.74 19.90 9.25
N VAL A 328 22.09 20.43 10.41
CA VAL A 328 22.64 19.63 11.50
C VAL A 328 21.53 18.91 12.25
N PHE A 329 21.89 17.90 13.04
CA PHE A 329 20.94 17.05 13.77
C PHE A 329 19.92 17.85 14.60
N ASP A 330 20.37 18.88 15.30
CA ASP A 330 19.49 19.72 16.12
C ASP A 330 18.47 20.49 15.28
N ASP A 331 18.81 20.92 14.07
CA ASP A 331 17.87 21.56 13.15
C ASP A 331 16.79 20.56 12.71
N VAL A 332 17.19 19.33 12.40
CA VAL A 332 16.28 18.25 11.98
C VAL A 332 15.28 17.92 13.09
N ILE A 333 15.77 17.68 14.32
CA ILE A 333 14.94 17.37 15.50
C ILE A 333 13.83 18.40 15.71
N ILE A 334 14.09 19.66 15.37
CA ILE A 334 13.17 20.77 15.63
C ILE A 334 12.44 21.27 14.38
N GLY A 335 12.69 20.69 13.20
CA GLY A 335 12.21 21.20 11.91
C GLY A 335 10.69 21.30 11.82
N LEU A 336 9.98 20.18 11.93
CA LEU A 336 8.50 20.16 11.88
C LEU A 336 7.88 20.96 13.03
N ARG A 337 8.49 20.92 14.22
CA ARG A 337 8.09 21.75 15.36
C ARG A 337 8.19 23.24 15.04
N SER A 338 9.22 23.66 14.31
CA SER A 338 9.42 25.05 13.89
C SER A 338 8.38 25.47 12.87
N LEU A 339 8.11 24.63 11.87
CA LEU A 339 7.03 24.86 10.89
C LEU A 339 5.68 25.04 11.59
N CYS A 340 5.31 24.12 12.49
CA CYS A 340 4.06 24.19 13.25
C CYS A 340 3.95 25.50 14.06
N LYS A 341 5.05 25.92 14.73
CA LYS A 341 5.08 27.21 15.44
C LYS A 341 4.93 28.40 14.50
N PHE A 342 5.56 28.37 13.33
CA PHE A 342 5.55 29.49 12.38
C PHE A 342 4.18 29.66 11.74
N LEU A 343 3.56 28.56 11.32
CA LEU A 343 2.18 28.53 10.85
C LEU A 343 1.24 29.06 11.94
N SER A 344 1.39 28.55 13.17
CA SER A 344 0.53 28.98 14.26
C SER A 344 0.66 30.47 14.57
N LYS A 345 1.88 31.01 14.54
CA LYS A 345 2.14 32.45 14.70
C LYS A 345 1.61 33.27 13.52
N HIS A 346 1.76 32.79 12.30
CA HIS A 346 1.30 33.50 11.10
C HIS A 346 -0.24 33.59 11.06
N TYR A 347 -0.98 32.55 11.43
CA TYR A 347 -2.45 32.58 11.42
C TYR A 347 -3.08 32.93 12.77
N ASN A 348 -2.27 33.07 13.82
CA ASN A 348 -2.73 33.19 15.21
C ASN A 348 -3.74 32.10 15.59
N LYS A 349 -3.47 30.87 15.14
CA LYS A 349 -4.32 29.69 15.34
C LYS A 349 -3.46 28.44 15.55
N PRO A 350 -3.88 27.47 16.35
CA PRO A 350 -3.19 26.19 16.41
C PRO A 350 -3.35 25.42 15.08
N CYS A 351 -2.35 24.62 14.72
CA CYS A 351 -2.30 23.85 13.48
C CYS A 351 -3.01 22.52 13.60
N PHE A 352 -3.67 22.10 12.53
CA PHE A 352 -3.99 20.70 12.33
C PHE A 352 -2.76 20.00 11.73
N VAL A 353 -2.30 18.91 12.33
CA VAL A 353 -1.09 18.20 11.91
C VAL A 353 -1.47 16.88 11.23
N LEU A 354 -1.04 16.70 9.98
CA LEU A 354 -1.30 15.53 9.17
C LEU A 354 0.02 14.85 8.83
N ILE A 355 0.17 13.58 9.20
CA ILE A 355 1.38 12.79 8.92
C ILE A 355 0.97 11.53 8.16
N ASP A 356 1.49 11.36 6.94
CA ASP A 356 1.22 10.19 6.11
C ASP A 356 2.35 9.15 6.20
N ASP A 357 2.01 7.86 6.15
CA ASP A 357 2.95 6.72 6.11
C ASP A 357 4.04 6.78 7.20
N PHE A 358 3.64 7.08 8.44
CA PHE A 358 4.59 7.32 9.55
C PHE A 358 5.56 6.15 9.77
N ASP A 359 5.07 4.92 9.64
CA ASP A 359 5.84 3.70 9.86
C ASP A 359 6.92 3.44 8.79
N SER A 360 6.93 4.21 7.69
CA SER A 360 7.96 4.10 6.64
C SER A 360 9.37 4.45 7.11
N LEU A 361 9.54 5.23 8.18
CA LEU A 361 10.86 5.52 8.76
C LEU A 361 11.26 4.54 9.86
N THR A 362 10.36 3.62 10.24
CA THR A 362 10.56 2.65 11.32
C THR A 362 10.75 1.24 10.81
N ILE A 363 10.16 0.94 9.65
CA ILE A 363 10.26 -0.35 8.98
C ILE A 363 11.41 -0.25 7.99
N THR A 364 12.55 -0.79 8.35
CA THR A 364 13.59 -1.14 7.38
C THR A 364 13.12 -2.45 6.73
N ASP A 365 12.65 -2.40 5.48
CA ASP A 365 12.55 -3.61 4.66
C ASP A 365 14.01 -4.08 4.49
N SER A 366 14.42 -4.95 5.41
CA SER A 366 15.82 -5.22 5.73
C SER A 366 16.48 -6.13 4.69
N GLU A 367 16.72 -5.61 3.48
CA GLU A 367 17.80 -6.13 2.65
C GLU A 367 19.08 -6.13 3.49
N SER A 368 19.63 -7.32 3.71
CA SER A 368 21.07 -7.54 3.85
C SER A 368 21.88 -6.46 4.58
N ASP A 369 21.75 -6.43 5.89
CA ASP A 369 22.81 -7.06 6.66
C ASP A 369 22.26 -7.48 8.02
N LYS A 370 22.83 -8.53 8.58
CA LYS A 370 22.67 -8.92 9.99
C LYS A 370 23.18 -7.82 10.96
N ASN A 371 23.39 -6.59 10.49
CA ASN A 371 24.11 -5.49 11.12
C ASN A 371 23.32 -4.19 11.31
N THR A 372 22.02 -4.07 10.98
CA THR A 372 21.22 -3.01 11.63
C THR A 372 21.18 -3.36 13.10
N SER A 373 22.17 -2.87 13.83
CA SER A 373 22.37 -3.25 15.21
C SER A 373 21.12 -2.84 15.98
N ILE A 374 20.80 -3.58 17.04
CA ILE A 374 19.77 -3.17 17.99
C ILE A 374 19.98 -1.70 18.44
N GLU A 375 21.22 -1.21 18.40
CA GLU A 375 21.59 0.18 18.68
C GLU A 375 21.15 1.18 17.60
N GLU A 376 21.23 0.84 16.31
CA GLU A 376 20.73 1.69 15.23
C GLU A 376 19.21 1.83 15.30
N TYR A 377 18.48 0.72 15.49
CA TYR A 377 17.03 0.76 15.67
C TYR A 377 16.64 1.58 16.92
N LYS A 378 17.39 1.44 18.02
CA LYS A 378 17.23 2.29 19.21
C LYS A 378 17.48 3.77 18.91
N SER A 379 18.44 4.08 18.05
CA SER A 379 18.76 5.45 17.63
C SER A 379 17.64 6.04 16.79
N ILE A 380 17.14 5.31 15.80
CA ILE A 380 15.97 5.68 14.97
C ILE A 380 14.75 5.95 15.87
N PHE A 381 14.43 5.00 16.75
CA PHE A 381 13.31 5.12 17.69
C PHE A 381 13.43 6.37 18.57
N THR A 382 14.61 6.61 19.14
CA THR A 382 14.88 7.75 20.01
C THR A 382 14.78 9.07 19.25
N PHE A 383 15.31 9.11 18.02
CA PHE A 383 15.21 10.23 17.12
C PHE A 383 13.74 10.57 16.81
N LEU A 384 12.96 9.60 16.31
CA LEU A 384 11.56 9.83 15.92
C LEU A 384 10.71 10.28 17.11
N LYS A 385 10.99 9.73 18.30
CA LYS A 385 10.32 10.14 19.55
C LYS A 385 10.58 11.60 19.90
N LYS A 386 11.82 12.07 19.73
CA LYS A 386 12.19 13.49 19.92
C LYS A 386 11.58 14.36 18.80
N PHE A 387 11.64 13.89 17.56
CA PHE A 387 11.15 14.58 16.36
C PHE A 387 9.65 14.85 16.43
N LEU A 388 8.85 13.90 16.94
CA LEU A 388 7.39 14.02 17.07
C LEU A 388 6.90 14.52 18.44
N LEU A 389 7.82 14.83 19.37
CA LEU A 389 7.45 15.27 20.72
C LEU A 389 6.59 16.55 20.71
N PHE A 390 6.69 17.37 19.66
CA PHE A 390 5.90 18.61 19.55
C PHE A 390 4.39 18.38 19.43
N LEU A 391 3.95 17.19 19.02
CA LEU A 391 2.53 16.86 18.87
C LEU A 391 1.74 17.03 20.18
N LYS A 392 2.41 16.93 21.34
CA LYS A 392 1.80 17.17 22.67
C LYS A 392 1.50 18.65 22.96
N ASN A 393 2.02 19.58 22.17
CA ASN A 393 1.93 21.01 22.47
C ASN A 393 0.61 21.62 22.00
N ARG A 394 -0.39 21.68 22.89
CA ARG A 394 -1.73 22.23 22.60
C ARG A 394 -1.76 23.72 22.25
N LYS A 395 -0.68 24.47 22.52
CA LYS A 395 -0.59 25.88 22.10
C LYS A 395 -0.44 26.03 20.58
N TYR A 396 0.24 25.09 19.94
CA TYR A 396 0.53 25.15 18.51
C TYR A 396 -0.15 24.03 17.71
N VAL A 397 -0.58 22.94 18.36
CA VAL A 397 -1.24 21.80 17.73
C VAL A 397 -2.69 21.74 18.22
N PHE A 398 -3.63 21.87 17.29
CA PHE A 398 -5.06 21.71 17.55
C PHE A 398 -5.37 20.22 17.69
N GLN A 399 -5.02 19.45 16.66
CA GLN A 399 -5.18 18.02 16.60
C GLN A 399 -4.19 17.41 15.60
N ALA A 400 -3.80 16.16 15.81
CA ALA A 400 -2.99 15.39 14.87
C ALA A 400 -3.77 14.19 14.30
N PHE A 401 -3.63 13.94 13.01
CA PHE A 401 -4.16 12.76 12.35
C PHE A 401 -3.05 12.10 11.53
N ILE A 402 -2.72 10.87 11.88
CA ILE A 402 -1.55 10.15 11.37
C ILE A 402 -2.03 8.86 10.72
N THR A 403 -1.33 8.38 9.69
CA THR A 403 -1.58 7.08 9.06
C THR A 403 -0.34 6.20 9.11
N GLY A 404 -0.54 4.89 9.08
CA GLY A 404 0.53 3.89 8.95
C GLY A 404 -0.04 2.50 8.67
N LYS A 405 0.82 1.48 8.60
CA LYS A 405 0.45 0.07 8.43
C LYS A 405 0.63 -0.70 9.74
N SER A 406 1.79 -0.61 10.40
CA SER A 406 2.10 -1.43 11.59
C SER A 406 1.96 -0.69 12.91
N SER A 407 1.19 -1.25 13.85
CA SER A 407 1.09 -0.73 15.21
C SER A 407 2.38 -0.84 15.99
N HIS A 408 3.12 -1.93 15.79
CA HIS A 408 4.36 -2.22 16.49
C HIS A 408 5.49 -1.28 16.11
N ALA A 409 5.58 -0.94 14.83
CA ALA A 409 6.61 -0.06 14.30
C ALA A 409 6.51 1.37 14.90
N ILE A 410 5.28 1.79 15.26
CA ILE A 410 5.00 3.13 15.77
C ILE A 410 4.80 3.20 17.29
N TYR A 411 4.62 2.04 17.93
CA TYR A 411 4.29 1.96 19.35
C TYR A 411 5.43 2.52 20.20
N GLY A 412 5.12 3.41 21.15
CA GLY A 412 6.13 4.01 22.04
C GLY A 412 6.94 5.17 21.46
N ILE A 413 6.84 5.43 20.14
CA ILE A 413 7.40 6.63 19.51
C ILE A 413 6.49 7.83 19.72
N LEU A 414 5.19 7.62 19.51
CA LEU A 414 4.19 8.68 19.58
C LEU A 414 3.90 9.10 21.03
N PRO A 415 3.60 10.39 21.28
CA PRO A 415 3.17 10.83 22.61
C PRO A 415 1.87 10.15 23.06
N ALA A 416 1.72 9.90 24.36
CA ALA A 416 0.55 9.23 24.94
C ALA A 416 -0.80 9.93 24.71
N CYS A 417 -0.79 11.19 24.24
CA CYS A 417 -2.01 11.92 23.84
C CYS A 417 -2.51 11.57 22.44
N ILE A 418 -1.81 10.68 21.72
CA ILE A 418 -2.17 10.19 20.39
C ILE A 418 -2.69 8.76 20.53
N GLU A 419 -3.96 8.55 20.16
CA GLU A 419 -4.60 7.24 20.23
C GLU A 419 -4.30 6.42 18.97
N ILE A 420 -3.90 5.16 19.12
CA ILE A 420 -3.66 4.24 17.99
C ILE A 420 -4.94 3.45 17.72
N LYS A 421 -5.45 3.52 16.48
CA LYS A 421 -6.59 2.75 16.00
C LYS A 421 -6.08 1.65 15.07
N GLN A 422 -6.05 0.43 15.58
CA GLN A 422 -5.54 -0.75 14.87
C GLN A 422 -6.54 -1.26 13.84
N PHE A 423 -6.05 -1.76 12.71
CA PHE A 423 -6.91 -2.23 11.62
C PHE A 423 -7.85 -3.35 12.05
N PHE A 424 -7.35 -4.35 12.79
CA PHE A 424 -8.15 -5.50 13.20
C PHE A 424 -9.24 -5.17 14.22
N SER A 425 -9.11 -4.03 14.92
CA SER A 425 -10.10 -3.57 15.90
C SER A 425 -11.28 -2.87 15.23
N CYS A 426 -12.46 -2.92 15.86
CA CYS A 426 -13.63 -2.15 15.41
C CYS A 426 -13.67 -0.80 16.15
N HIS A 427 -13.62 0.29 15.40
CA HIS A 427 -13.58 1.65 15.92
C HIS A 427 -14.34 2.62 15.01
N GLU A 428 -14.46 3.88 15.42
CA GLU A 428 -15.29 4.89 14.75
C GLU A 428 -14.85 5.26 13.32
N PHE A 429 -13.67 4.79 12.91
CA PHE A 429 -13.09 5.01 11.58
C PHE A 429 -13.11 3.76 10.68
N THR A 430 -13.53 2.60 11.20
CA THR A 430 -13.44 1.30 10.50
C THR A 430 -14.05 1.34 9.09
N ASP A 431 -15.21 1.97 8.94
CA ASP A 431 -15.94 2.01 7.66
C ASP A 431 -15.29 2.92 6.60
N TYR A 432 -14.24 3.69 6.93
CA TYR A 432 -13.61 4.65 6.02
C TYR A 432 -12.31 4.14 5.38
N PHE A 433 -11.81 2.97 5.80
CA PHE A 433 -10.57 2.38 5.29
C PHE A 433 -10.90 1.02 4.70
N GLY A 434 -11.15 0.99 3.38
CA GLY A 434 -11.76 -0.14 2.67
C GLY A 434 -13.19 0.18 2.20
N LEU A 435 -13.92 -0.84 1.78
CA LEU A 435 -15.31 -0.72 1.32
C LEU A 435 -16.26 -1.46 2.25
N THR A 436 -17.38 -0.83 2.61
CA THR A 436 -18.50 -1.52 3.25
C THR A 436 -19.30 -2.33 2.22
N ASN A 437 -20.15 -3.24 2.68
CA ASN A 437 -21.09 -3.98 1.82
C ASN A 437 -21.91 -3.04 0.90
N ASN A 438 -22.47 -1.97 1.46
CA ASN A 438 -23.30 -1.04 0.71
C ASN A 438 -22.50 -0.28 -0.36
N GLU A 439 -21.24 0.05 -0.08
CA GLU A 439 -20.37 0.74 -1.04
C GLU A 439 -19.88 -0.18 -2.14
N LEU A 440 -19.62 -1.46 -1.82
CA LEU A 440 -19.33 -2.49 -2.80
C LEU A 440 -20.51 -2.64 -3.78
N GLU A 441 -21.74 -2.79 -3.24
CA GLU A 441 -22.94 -2.92 -4.07
C GLU A 441 -23.22 -1.64 -4.88
N TYR A 442 -23.02 -0.47 -4.28
CA TYR A 442 -23.11 0.82 -4.99
C TYR A 442 -22.14 0.91 -6.16
N LEU A 443 -20.88 0.49 -5.97
CA LEU A 443 -19.91 0.49 -7.07
C LEU A 443 -20.37 -0.41 -8.22
N PHE A 444 -20.76 -1.66 -7.95
CA PHE A 444 -21.23 -2.56 -9.01
C PHE A 444 -22.55 -2.13 -9.67
N GLY A 445 -23.32 -1.25 -9.02
CA GLY A 445 -24.55 -0.68 -9.59
C GLY A 445 -24.34 0.58 -10.46
N LYS A 446 -23.10 1.08 -10.59
CA LYS A 446 -22.83 2.27 -11.41
C LYS A 446 -22.97 1.97 -12.91
N PRO A 447 -23.55 2.90 -13.71
CA PRO A 447 -23.71 2.73 -15.16
C PRO A 447 -22.40 2.40 -15.88
N GLU A 448 -21.28 2.94 -15.43
CA GLU A 448 -19.95 2.74 -16.00
C GLU A 448 -19.44 1.29 -15.85
N PHE A 449 -20.08 0.49 -14.98
CA PHE A 449 -19.70 -0.89 -14.67
C PHE A 449 -20.79 -1.91 -15.02
N ILE A 450 -21.84 -1.52 -15.74
CA ILE A 450 -23.00 -2.39 -16.02
C ILE A 450 -22.65 -3.59 -16.92
N ASP A 451 -21.64 -3.45 -17.78
CA ASP A 451 -21.21 -4.50 -18.71
C ASP A 451 -20.30 -5.57 -18.07
N ILE A 452 -19.96 -5.41 -16.79
CA ILE A 452 -19.13 -6.37 -16.06
C ILE A 452 -19.95 -7.65 -15.80
N GLN A 453 -19.50 -8.76 -16.37
CA GLN A 453 -20.16 -10.07 -16.22
C GLN A 453 -20.00 -10.67 -14.82
N ILE A 454 -19.04 -10.18 -14.04
CA ILE A 454 -18.75 -10.67 -12.69
C ILE A 454 -19.79 -10.11 -11.72
N THR A 455 -20.45 -11.01 -11.01
CA THR A 455 -21.45 -10.65 -10.01
C THR A 455 -20.81 -10.24 -8.68
N VAL A 456 -21.49 -9.37 -7.92
CA VAL A 456 -21.11 -9.03 -6.54
C VAL A 456 -21.00 -10.30 -5.67
N ARG A 457 -21.79 -11.34 -5.96
CA ARG A 457 -21.74 -12.61 -5.23
C ARG A 457 -20.41 -13.34 -5.44
N GLU A 458 -19.93 -13.42 -6.68
CA GLU A 458 -18.64 -14.03 -7.00
C GLU A 458 -17.48 -13.23 -6.37
N VAL A 459 -17.57 -11.89 -6.41
CA VAL A 459 -16.60 -11.00 -5.76
C VAL A 459 -16.56 -11.23 -4.24
N LYS A 460 -17.72 -11.30 -3.59
CA LYS A 460 -17.80 -11.58 -2.15
C LYS A 460 -17.27 -12.98 -1.80
N ALA A 461 -17.44 -13.96 -2.68
CA ALA A 461 -16.93 -15.31 -2.49
C ALA A 461 -15.40 -15.39 -2.60
N TYR A 462 -14.79 -14.68 -3.56
CA TYR A 462 -13.35 -14.72 -3.80
C TYR A 462 -12.57 -13.77 -2.87
N TYR A 463 -12.97 -12.50 -2.78
CA TYR A 463 -12.25 -11.47 -2.03
C TYR A 463 -12.63 -11.40 -0.55
N GLY A 464 -13.72 -12.07 -0.15
CA GLY A 464 -14.19 -12.11 1.23
C GLY A 464 -14.29 -10.74 1.89
N ALA A 465 -14.36 -10.70 3.22
CA ALA A 465 -14.33 -9.45 3.96
C ALA A 465 -13.53 -9.60 5.25
N TYR A 466 -12.88 -8.52 5.66
CA TYR A 466 -12.24 -8.41 6.96
C TYR A 466 -13.31 -8.16 8.01
N ASN A 467 -13.41 -9.09 8.95
CA ASN A 467 -14.42 -9.07 9.99
C ASN A 467 -13.96 -8.17 11.13
N LYS A 468 -14.79 -7.18 11.47
CA LYS A 468 -14.53 -6.22 12.53
C LYS A 468 -15.59 -6.42 13.60
N PHE A 469 -15.13 -6.76 14.81
CA PHE A 469 -15.99 -7.04 15.95
C PHE A 469 -15.97 -5.87 16.92
N ALA A 470 -17.12 -5.27 17.16
CA ALA A 470 -17.28 -4.31 18.24
C ALA A 470 -17.39 -5.07 19.56
N VAL A 471 -16.66 -4.62 20.59
CA VAL A 471 -16.59 -5.26 21.91
C VAL A 471 -17.98 -5.40 22.57
N ASN A 472 -18.93 -4.53 22.21
CA ASN A 472 -20.25 -4.43 22.84
C ASN A 472 -21.43 -4.60 21.88
N GLU A 473 -21.19 -4.88 20.59
CA GLU A 473 -22.27 -5.10 19.63
C GLU A 473 -22.14 -6.50 19.04
N LYS A 474 -23.26 -7.22 18.90
CA LYS A 474 -23.33 -8.42 18.04
C LYS A 474 -23.12 -8.09 16.55
N ARG A 475 -22.82 -6.84 16.23
CA ARG A 475 -22.67 -6.33 14.88
C ARG A 475 -21.28 -6.65 14.37
N LYS A 476 -21.26 -7.42 13.30
CA LYS A 476 -20.08 -7.73 12.48
C LYS A 476 -20.01 -6.68 11.38
N ASN A 477 -19.02 -5.79 11.43
CA ASN A 477 -18.72 -4.92 10.28
C ASN A 477 -17.82 -5.68 9.32
N GLN A 478 -18.21 -5.70 8.04
CA GLN A 478 -17.47 -6.36 6.97
C GLN A 478 -16.84 -5.30 6.08
N ILE A 479 -15.52 -5.32 6.02
CA ILE A 479 -14.73 -4.38 5.23
C ILE A 479 -14.02 -5.14 4.13
N TYR A 480 -14.27 -4.75 2.89
CA TYR A 480 -13.64 -5.30 1.68
C TYR A 480 -12.39 -4.49 1.33
N CYS A 481 -11.39 -5.16 0.76
CA CYS A 481 -10.18 -4.51 0.27
C CYS A 481 -10.51 -3.57 -0.89
N LEU A 482 -10.39 -2.25 -0.68
CA LEU A 482 -10.67 -1.24 -1.71
C LEU A 482 -9.88 -1.51 -3.00
N TRP A 483 -8.60 -1.82 -2.85
CA TRP A 483 -7.70 -2.05 -3.97
C TRP A 483 -8.11 -3.22 -4.86
N SER A 484 -8.37 -4.38 -4.27
CA SER A 484 -8.75 -5.58 -5.03
C SER A 484 -10.06 -5.35 -5.79
N ILE A 485 -11.06 -4.76 -5.12
CA ILE A 485 -12.35 -4.45 -5.74
C ILE A 485 -12.23 -3.47 -6.90
N LEU A 486 -11.46 -2.38 -6.76
CA LEU A 486 -11.28 -1.45 -7.87
C LEU A 486 -10.56 -2.09 -9.06
N ASN A 487 -9.61 -3.00 -8.82
CA ASN A 487 -8.95 -3.73 -9.90
C ASN A 487 -9.88 -4.71 -10.61
N VAL A 488 -10.82 -5.34 -9.90
CA VAL A 488 -11.88 -6.13 -10.55
C VAL A 488 -12.70 -5.26 -11.48
N LEU A 489 -13.07 -4.05 -11.05
CA LEU A 489 -13.86 -3.13 -11.87
C LEU A 489 -13.08 -2.65 -13.11
N LYS A 490 -11.79 -2.35 -12.96
CA LYS A 490 -10.93 -1.93 -14.08
C LYS A 490 -10.63 -3.07 -15.04
N CYS A 491 -10.18 -4.21 -14.52
CA CYS A 491 -9.69 -5.33 -15.32
C CYS A 491 -10.81 -6.30 -15.75
N LYS A 492 -12.03 -6.13 -15.22
CA LYS A 492 -13.22 -6.92 -15.54
C LYS A 492 -13.01 -8.43 -15.36
N ARG A 493 -12.17 -8.81 -14.40
CA ARG A 493 -11.83 -10.21 -14.07
C ARG A 493 -11.57 -10.41 -12.57
N LEU A 494 -11.81 -11.62 -12.08
CA LEU A 494 -11.31 -12.05 -10.78
C LEU A 494 -9.86 -12.49 -10.93
N ASP A 495 -8.99 -11.98 -10.06
CA ASP A 495 -7.56 -12.29 -10.04
C ASP A 495 -6.95 -11.96 -8.67
N ASN A 496 -5.70 -12.34 -8.46
CA ASN A 496 -4.94 -11.95 -7.29
C ASN A 496 -4.27 -10.56 -7.50
N TYR A 497 -4.94 -9.54 -6.97
CA TYR A 497 -4.49 -8.15 -6.92
C TYR A 497 -3.85 -7.77 -5.56
N TRP A 498 -3.87 -8.70 -4.60
CA TRP A 498 -3.21 -8.59 -3.31
C TRP A 498 -1.80 -9.14 -3.39
N ARG A 499 -0.82 -8.24 -3.38
CA ARG A 499 0.59 -8.63 -3.30
C ARG A 499 1.30 -7.65 -2.39
N GLU A 500 1.79 -8.16 -1.26
CA GLU A 500 2.71 -7.42 -0.40
C GLU A 500 3.92 -8.30 -0.18
N PHE A 501 5.09 -7.77 -0.48
CA PHE A 501 6.36 -8.45 -0.36
C PHE A 501 7.27 -7.53 0.43
N GLY A 502 8.25 -8.12 1.10
CA GLY A 502 9.09 -7.46 2.08
C GLY A 502 9.67 -8.49 3.03
N THR A 503 10.75 -8.12 3.71
CA THR A 503 11.58 -9.07 4.47
C THR A 503 10.85 -9.71 5.65
N PHE A 504 9.75 -9.10 6.08
CA PHE A 504 8.84 -9.72 7.04
C PHE A 504 8.36 -11.12 6.60
N PHE A 505 8.21 -11.37 5.30
CA PHE A 505 7.75 -12.67 4.79
C PHE A 505 8.86 -13.73 4.70
N CYS A 506 10.15 -13.37 4.81
CA CYS A 506 11.25 -14.34 4.95
C CYS A 506 11.06 -15.25 6.18
N ASN A 507 10.30 -14.77 7.17
CA ASN A 507 9.86 -15.55 8.32
C ASN A 507 9.09 -16.84 7.93
N PHE A 508 8.51 -16.92 6.72
CA PHE A 508 7.84 -18.12 6.23
C PHE A 508 8.83 -19.26 5.90
N SER A 509 10.13 -18.99 5.75
CA SER A 509 11.16 -20.02 5.64
C SER A 509 11.40 -20.75 6.96
N ASN A 510 10.96 -20.19 8.10
CA ASN A 510 11.04 -20.89 9.38
C ASN A 510 10.05 -22.06 9.44
N ILE A 511 10.50 -23.23 9.89
CA ILE A 511 9.71 -24.47 9.94
C ILE A 511 8.38 -24.32 10.70
N TYR A 512 8.34 -23.59 11.82
CA TYR A 512 7.14 -23.47 12.64
C TYR A 512 6.15 -22.49 12.04
N ILE A 513 6.65 -21.35 11.55
CA ILE A 513 5.81 -20.38 10.84
C ILE A 513 5.25 -21.02 9.58
N LYS A 514 6.07 -21.75 8.82
CA LYS A 514 5.64 -22.51 7.65
C LYS A 514 4.53 -23.49 7.97
N ALA A 515 4.75 -24.38 8.94
CA ALA A 515 3.75 -25.38 9.33
C ALA A 515 2.44 -24.73 9.80
N LEU A 516 2.52 -23.62 10.53
CA LEU A 516 1.35 -22.85 10.93
C LEU A 516 0.60 -22.25 9.73
N MET A 517 1.33 -21.63 8.80
CA MET A 517 0.69 -21.03 7.62
C MET A 517 0.07 -22.11 6.73
N GLU A 518 0.70 -23.28 6.60
CA GLU A 518 0.14 -24.46 5.93
C GLU A 518 -1.15 -24.93 6.62
N ASP A 519 -1.16 -24.99 7.96
CA ASP A 519 -2.35 -25.36 8.75
C ASP A 519 -3.51 -24.38 8.52
N LEU A 520 -3.24 -23.08 8.58
CA LEU A 520 -4.21 -22.01 8.26
C LEU A 520 -4.73 -22.10 6.81
N ILE A 521 -3.87 -22.49 5.85
CA ILE A 521 -4.27 -22.72 4.45
C ILE A 521 -5.25 -23.89 4.32
N THR A 522 -5.17 -24.92 5.17
CA THR A 522 -6.15 -26.02 5.17
C THR A 522 -7.52 -25.61 5.73
N GLY A 523 -7.64 -24.42 6.32
CA GLY A 523 -8.88 -23.87 6.85
C GLY A 523 -9.05 -24.04 8.36
N ASN A 524 -7.99 -24.44 9.07
CA ASN A 524 -7.99 -24.47 10.53
C ASN A 524 -7.89 -23.06 11.11
N ASP A 525 -8.49 -22.84 12.27
CA ASP A 525 -8.42 -21.57 13.00
C ASP A 525 -7.22 -21.58 13.97
N LEU A 526 -6.57 -20.43 14.14
CA LEU A 526 -5.49 -20.25 15.12
C LEU A 526 -5.99 -19.50 16.37
N ASP A 527 -6.01 -20.18 17.51
CA ASP A 527 -6.24 -19.54 18.81
C ASP A 527 -4.93 -18.98 19.39
N ILE A 528 -4.89 -17.67 19.60
CA ILE A 528 -3.71 -16.99 20.15
C ILE A 528 -4.09 -15.97 21.22
N THR A 529 -3.25 -15.90 22.26
CA THR A 529 -3.27 -14.81 23.22
C THR A 529 -2.46 -13.64 22.67
N LEU A 530 -3.17 -12.64 22.18
CA LEU A 530 -2.64 -11.33 21.83
C LEU A 530 -2.43 -10.53 23.13
N PHE A 531 -1.17 -10.30 23.48
CA PHE A 531 -0.82 -9.56 24.68
C PHE A 531 -1.15 -8.07 24.48
N ASP A 532 -1.82 -7.44 25.45
CA ASP A 532 -1.93 -5.98 25.48
C ASP A 532 -0.52 -5.38 25.51
N ILE A 533 -0.13 -4.78 24.38
CA ILE A 533 1.10 -4.01 24.23
C ILE A 533 1.13 -2.70 25.07
N PRO A 534 0.03 -2.15 25.67
CA PRO A 534 0.04 -0.94 26.49
C PRO A 534 1.12 -0.82 27.55
N LYS A 535 1.68 -1.94 28.04
CA LYS A 535 2.74 -1.94 29.05
C LYS A 535 4.17 -2.14 28.54
N LEU A 536 4.40 -2.28 27.23
CA LEU A 536 5.74 -2.11 26.66
C LEU A 536 6.12 -0.62 26.66
N LYS A 537 6.45 -0.15 27.86
CA LYS A 537 6.99 1.18 28.16
C LYS A 537 8.47 1.25 27.78
N ALA A 538 8.86 2.43 27.30
CA ALA A 538 10.22 2.96 27.14
C ALA A 538 11.15 2.36 26.07
N ASN A 539 10.97 1.09 25.64
CA ASN A 539 11.97 0.43 24.79
C ASN A 539 11.44 0.02 23.40
N PRO A 540 12.21 0.27 22.34
CA PRO A 540 11.90 -0.20 20.99
C PRO A 540 11.84 -1.73 20.91
N ILE A 541 10.91 -2.27 20.11
CA ILE A 541 10.89 -3.68 19.73
C ILE A 541 11.40 -3.74 18.28
N PRO A 542 12.62 -4.23 18.02
CA PRO A 542 13.12 -4.38 16.65
C PRO A 542 12.23 -5.36 15.86
N PRO A 543 12.18 -5.25 14.52
CA PRO A 543 11.53 -6.24 13.68
C PRO A 543 12.04 -7.65 14.03
N LEU A 544 11.12 -8.59 14.20
CA LEU A 544 11.48 -9.99 14.44
C LEU A 544 11.91 -10.64 13.12
N ASN A 545 13.18 -11.04 13.06
CA ASN A 545 13.68 -11.97 12.07
C ASN A 545 13.81 -13.34 12.74
N PHE A 546 12.97 -14.29 12.34
CA PHE A 546 12.97 -15.64 12.87
C PHE A 546 14.07 -16.45 12.20
N GLU A 547 15.12 -16.80 12.96
CA GLU A 547 16.18 -17.66 12.44
C GLU A 547 15.60 -19.01 11.95
N THR A 548 16.09 -19.51 10.81
CA THR A 548 15.60 -20.74 10.19
C THR A 548 15.88 -21.99 11.04
N THR A 549 16.83 -21.90 11.99
CA THR A 549 17.34 -23.03 12.80
C THR A 549 16.80 -23.09 14.23
N GLU A 550 16.13 -22.06 14.75
CA GLU A 550 15.63 -22.08 16.13
C GLU A 550 14.32 -22.87 16.26
N ASN A 551 14.29 -23.80 17.23
CA ASN A 551 13.22 -24.77 17.38
C ASN A 551 11.99 -24.28 18.18
N ILE A 552 12.07 -23.22 18.99
CA ILE A 552 10.92 -22.81 19.82
C ILE A 552 10.96 -21.30 20.07
N TYR A 553 9.88 -20.59 19.71
CA TYR A 553 9.73 -19.16 20.00
C TYR A 553 9.05 -18.88 21.34
N SER A 554 9.41 -17.75 21.93
CA SER A 554 8.64 -17.21 23.04
C SER A 554 7.22 -16.88 22.58
N LYS A 555 6.22 -17.09 23.47
CA LYS A 555 4.82 -16.68 23.21
C LYS A 555 4.71 -15.21 22.76
N LYS A 556 5.63 -14.35 23.21
CA LYS A 556 5.68 -12.93 22.86
C LYS A 556 6.10 -12.70 21.40
N SER A 557 7.15 -13.38 20.94
CA SER A 557 7.63 -13.27 19.56
C SER A 557 6.58 -13.77 18.58
N PHE A 558 5.91 -14.87 18.92
CA PHE A 558 4.81 -15.41 18.13
C PHE A 558 3.60 -14.46 18.07
N GLY A 559 3.21 -13.88 19.22
CA GLY A 559 2.17 -12.86 19.27
C GLY A 559 2.48 -11.64 18.39
N TYR A 560 3.74 -11.19 18.37
CA TYR A 560 4.20 -10.10 17.51
C TYR A 560 4.04 -10.41 16.02
N PHE A 561 4.42 -11.61 15.58
CA PHE A 561 4.23 -12.04 14.19
C PHE A 561 2.76 -11.98 13.79
N CYS A 562 1.88 -12.54 14.62
CA CYS A 562 0.45 -12.56 14.36
C CYS A 562 -0.16 -11.16 14.34
N PHE A 563 0.29 -10.25 15.21
CA PHE A 563 -0.14 -8.85 15.17
C PHE A 563 0.27 -8.14 13.89
N ASN A 564 1.50 -8.34 13.40
CA ASN A 564 1.91 -7.76 12.13
C ASN A 564 1.09 -8.35 10.97
N MET A 565 0.83 -9.65 10.97
CA MET A 565 -0.06 -10.28 9.98
C MET A 565 -1.50 -9.73 10.04
N LEU A 566 -2.01 -9.38 11.22
CA LEU A 566 -3.31 -8.70 11.38
C LEU A 566 -3.28 -7.26 10.84
N ASP A 567 -2.24 -6.49 11.16
CA ASP A 567 -2.07 -5.10 10.72
C ASP A 567 -1.85 -4.99 9.20
N LEU A 568 -1.12 -5.95 8.62
CA LEU A 568 -0.91 -6.10 7.18
C LEU A 568 -2.13 -6.72 6.47
N GLY A 569 -3.13 -7.23 7.18
CA GLY A 569 -4.33 -7.80 6.58
C GLY A 569 -4.16 -9.21 5.98
N TYR A 570 -3.17 -9.96 6.43
CA TYR A 570 -3.02 -11.39 6.09
C TYR A 570 -3.82 -12.31 7.02
N LEU A 571 -4.21 -11.81 8.18
CA LEU A 571 -5.10 -12.50 9.12
C LEU A 571 -6.30 -11.62 9.46
N THR A 572 -7.38 -12.25 9.89
CA THR A 572 -8.55 -11.59 10.47
C THR A 572 -9.12 -12.41 11.61
N CYS A 573 -9.87 -11.78 12.51
CA CYS A 573 -10.56 -12.50 13.56
C CYS A 573 -11.76 -13.26 12.97
N ASN A 574 -11.96 -14.51 13.38
CA ASN A 574 -13.17 -15.28 13.04
C ASN A 574 -14.32 -14.97 14.02
N LYS A 575 -13.98 -14.68 15.28
CA LYS A 575 -14.91 -14.44 16.39
C LYS A 575 -14.51 -13.20 17.18
N VAL A 576 -15.42 -12.71 18.02
CA VAL A 576 -15.15 -11.60 18.94
C VAL A 576 -13.99 -11.97 19.85
N PRO A 577 -12.89 -11.18 19.89
CA PRO A 577 -11.79 -11.45 20.80
C PRO A 577 -12.24 -11.40 22.26
N LEU A 578 -11.83 -12.39 23.05
CA LEU A 578 -12.17 -12.46 24.47
C LEU A 578 -11.14 -11.70 25.30
N MET A 579 -11.58 -10.70 26.06
CA MET A 579 -10.73 -10.04 27.05
C MET A 579 -10.56 -10.93 28.28
N VAL A 580 -9.31 -11.25 28.58
CA VAL A 580 -8.88 -12.01 29.76
C VAL A 580 -8.01 -11.09 30.61
N ARG A 581 -8.56 -10.63 31.74
CA ARG A 581 -7.75 -9.92 32.75
C ARG A 581 -6.93 -10.95 33.53
N VAL A 582 -5.62 -10.77 33.55
CA VAL A 582 -4.77 -11.58 34.42
C VAL A 582 -4.91 -11.04 35.84
N SER A 583 -5.17 -11.92 36.80
CA SER A 583 -5.40 -11.53 38.20
C SER A 583 -4.14 -11.05 38.93
N THR A 584 -2.96 -11.36 38.39
CA THR A 584 -1.65 -11.13 39.03
C THR A 584 -0.84 -10.00 38.43
N THR A 585 -1.11 -9.63 37.18
CA THR A 585 -0.54 -8.48 36.49
C THR A 585 -1.72 -7.64 36.01
N ASP A 586 -1.76 -6.32 36.20
CA ASP A 586 -2.81 -5.43 35.65
C ASP A 586 -2.78 -5.41 34.09
N GLU A 587 -2.61 -6.54 33.43
CA GLU A 587 -2.47 -6.76 32.00
C GLU A 587 -3.78 -7.36 31.47
N THR A 588 -4.28 -6.80 30.37
CA THR A 588 -5.51 -7.26 29.73
C THR A 588 -5.16 -8.06 28.48
N HIS A 589 -5.12 -9.38 28.56
CA HIS A 589 -4.86 -10.18 27.37
C HIS A 589 -6.11 -10.30 26.50
N PHE A 590 -5.92 -10.46 25.19
CA PHE A 590 -7.00 -10.78 24.27
C PHE A 590 -6.76 -12.17 23.70
N VAL A 591 -7.72 -13.06 23.85
CA VAL A 591 -7.71 -14.34 23.12
C VAL A 591 -8.45 -14.12 21.82
N ALA A 592 -7.73 -14.24 20.71
CA ALA A 592 -8.25 -14.09 19.37
C ALA A 592 -8.18 -15.42 18.63
N ASN A 593 -9.24 -15.72 17.89
CA ASN A 593 -9.31 -16.83 16.96
C ASN A 593 -9.11 -16.27 15.55
N LEU A 594 -7.99 -16.62 14.92
CA LEU A 594 -7.49 -16.01 13.69
C LEU A 594 -7.63 -16.96 12.50
N ILE A 595 -7.96 -16.38 11.34
CA ILE A 595 -8.09 -17.08 10.06
C ILE A 595 -7.47 -16.27 8.93
N ILE A 596 -7.20 -16.92 7.80
CA ILE A 596 -6.94 -16.24 6.52
C ILE A 596 -8.25 -15.56 6.06
N PRO A 597 -8.25 -14.27 5.69
CA PRO A 597 -9.47 -13.51 5.46
C PRO A 597 -10.27 -13.92 4.22
N ASN A 598 -9.60 -14.41 3.17
CA ASN A 598 -10.21 -14.70 1.86
C ASN A 598 -9.27 -15.53 0.96
N GLU A 599 -9.78 -15.94 -0.20
CA GLU A 599 -9.04 -16.76 -1.18
C GLU A 599 -7.92 -15.98 -1.87
N GLU A 600 -8.08 -14.67 -2.05
CA GLU A 600 -7.02 -13.81 -2.62
C GLU A 600 -5.74 -13.84 -1.78
N VAL A 601 -5.88 -13.65 -0.46
CA VAL A 601 -4.78 -13.69 0.50
C VAL A 601 -4.25 -15.12 0.68
N ARG A 602 -5.13 -16.14 0.65
CA ARG A 602 -4.72 -17.55 0.67
C ARG A 602 -3.75 -17.86 -0.46
N HIS A 603 -4.12 -17.52 -1.71
CA HIS A 603 -3.28 -17.74 -2.88
C HIS A 603 -1.93 -17.01 -2.78
N ASP A 604 -1.89 -15.80 -2.21
CA ASP A 604 -0.63 -15.08 -2.02
C ASP A 604 0.29 -15.75 -0.97
N ILE A 605 -0.28 -16.24 0.14
CA ILE A 605 0.47 -17.01 1.15
C ILE A 605 1.00 -18.31 0.54
N GLU A 606 0.16 -19.07 -0.16
CA GLU A 606 0.56 -20.31 -0.85
C GLU A 606 1.71 -20.05 -1.83
N LYS A 607 1.61 -18.97 -2.63
CA LYS A 607 2.68 -18.57 -3.55
C LYS A 607 3.98 -18.32 -2.79
N LYS A 608 3.96 -17.53 -1.71
CA LYS A 608 5.16 -17.23 -0.92
C LYS A 608 5.78 -18.47 -0.30
N LEU A 609 4.97 -19.35 0.30
CA LEU A 609 5.46 -20.61 0.87
C LEU A 609 6.15 -21.45 -0.20
N SER A 610 5.57 -21.54 -1.40
CA SER A 610 6.16 -22.31 -2.52
C SER A 610 7.47 -21.73 -3.07
N LEU A 611 7.74 -20.45 -2.83
CA LEU A 611 8.96 -19.77 -3.26
C LEU A 611 10.08 -19.85 -2.21
N LEU A 612 9.69 -19.93 -0.93
CA LEU A 612 10.60 -19.96 0.23
C LEU A 612 10.91 -21.38 0.74
N THR A 613 10.39 -22.41 0.04
CA THR A 613 10.71 -23.84 0.21
C THR A 613 11.89 -24.25 -0.65
#